data_AF-G0VHX1-F1
#
_entry.id   AF-G0VHX1-F1
#
_cell.length_a   1.000
_cell.length_b   1.000
_cell.length_c   1.000
_cell.angle_alpha   90.00
_cell.angle_beta   90.00
_cell.angle_gamma   90.00
#
_symmetry.space_group_name_H-M   'P 1'
#
loop_
_entity.id
_entity.type
_entity.pdbx_description
1 polymer ?
#
loop_
_entity_poly.entity_id
_entity_poly.type
_entity_poly.pdbx_seq_one_letter_code
_entity_poly.pdbx_strand_id
1 'polypeptide(L)'
;MERTSGTLSLKKKLKEIREELNGETADFTRVEQKIAEANTELNELSYSLPPYELRLFSSELDSLLKESGEVKASKTKGTRKRRFKFTKRSERAERLPTTDFQTSISDKEPEVQPIVSEKIIIEQEQIQNFKNLYKCILESKQKPYEMPYASGSLSMENIQESTIELPHMPFLNGSIFMTDISNTLIRILLPQNSSIQIRLHNIKDCKLYIMKMPKSVDKQTIVIENCKGCIFHADTEAAINIQNFCNLQLNPMIGKACVDPDYSFATF
;
A
#
# COMPACT_ATOMS: atom_id res chain seq x y z
N MET A 1 43.48 7.55 -11.66
CA MET A 1 43.63 6.08 -11.62
C MET A 1 43.00 5.43 -10.38
N GLU A 2 42.47 6.19 -9.40
CA GLU A 2 41.90 5.61 -8.16
C GLU A 2 40.46 5.08 -8.27
N ARG A 3 39.62 5.66 -9.15
CA ARG A 3 38.18 5.30 -9.27
C ARG A 3 37.91 3.86 -9.70
N THR A 4 38.78 3.30 -10.54
CA THR A 4 38.68 1.90 -10.98
C THR A 4 39.11 0.92 -9.89
N SER A 5 40.01 1.33 -8.99
CA SER A 5 40.51 0.46 -7.92
C SER A 5 39.44 0.15 -6.86
N GLY A 6 38.68 1.17 -6.44
CA GLY A 6 37.61 1.01 -5.43
C GLY A 6 36.44 0.15 -5.91
N THR A 7 36.01 0.34 -7.16
CA THR A 7 34.93 -0.46 -7.77
C THR A 7 35.31 -1.91 -8.01
N LEU A 8 36.56 -2.17 -8.43
CA LEU A 8 37.11 -3.52 -8.56
C LEU A 8 37.23 -4.22 -7.19
N SER A 9 37.63 -3.49 -6.15
CA SER A 9 37.68 -3.99 -4.77
C SER A 9 36.31 -4.39 -4.26
N LEU A 10 35.29 -3.53 -4.43
CA LEU A 10 33.93 -3.80 -3.96
C LEU A 10 33.30 -5.00 -4.69
N LYS A 11 33.48 -5.09 -6.02
CA LYS A 11 33.04 -6.27 -6.80
C LYS A 11 33.70 -7.56 -6.34
N LYS A 12 34.99 -7.53 -6.00
CA LYS A 12 35.72 -8.69 -5.48
C LYS A 12 35.17 -9.13 -4.13
N LYS A 13 34.91 -8.18 -3.21
CA LYS A 13 34.31 -8.46 -1.90
C LYS A 13 32.91 -9.04 -2.00
N LEU A 14 32.05 -8.50 -2.88
CA LEU A 14 30.70 -9.04 -3.10
C LEU A 14 30.74 -10.49 -3.61
N LYS A 15 31.70 -10.81 -4.47
CA LYS A 15 31.92 -12.18 -4.95
C LYS A 15 32.40 -13.11 -3.84
N GLU A 16 33.36 -12.66 -3.03
CA GLU A 16 33.87 -13.43 -1.87
C GLU A 16 32.77 -13.71 -0.83
N ILE A 17 31.90 -12.72 -0.55
CA ILE A 17 30.73 -12.89 0.34
C ILE A 17 29.76 -13.93 -0.22
N ARG A 18 29.49 -13.91 -1.54
CA ARG A 18 28.61 -14.89 -2.20
C ARG A 18 29.20 -16.30 -2.20
N GLU A 19 30.52 -16.43 -2.33
CA GLU A 19 31.22 -17.74 -2.23
C GLU A 19 31.19 -18.29 -0.80
N GLU A 20 31.40 -17.43 0.21
CA GLU A 20 31.33 -17.82 1.63
C GLU A 20 29.90 -18.19 2.06
N LEU A 21 28.89 -17.53 1.49
CA LEU A 21 27.48 -17.83 1.73
C LEU A 21 27.04 -19.19 1.18
N ASN A 22 27.64 -19.62 0.06
CA ASN A 22 27.40 -20.92 -0.55
C ASN A 22 28.23 -22.06 0.08
N GLY A 23 29.14 -21.75 1.00
CA GLY A 23 29.94 -22.72 1.74
C GLY A 23 29.15 -23.53 2.77
N GLU A 24 29.46 -24.82 2.91
CA GLU A 24 28.79 -25.70 3.88
C GLU A 24 29.02 -25.23 5.33
N THR A 25 30.15 -24.58 5.64
CA THR A 25 30.55 -24.06 6.96
C THR A 25 30.46 -22.54 7.08
N ALA A 26 29.47 -21.91 6.44
CA ALA A 26 29.29 -20.46 6.50
C ALA A 26 29.03 -19.98 7.95
N ASP A 27 29.93 -19.14 8.47
CA ASP A 27 29.71 -18.37 9.70
C ASP A 27 28.84 -17.15 9.35
N PHE A 28 27.54 -17.27 9.60
CA PHE A 28 26.56 -16.25 9.24
C PHE A 28 26.79 -14.91 9.94
N THR A 29 27.33 -14.92 11.17
CA THR A 29 27.68 -13.69 11.88
C THR A 29 28.84 -12.95 11.19
N ARG A 30 29.80 -13.71 10.65
CA ARG A 30 30.90 -13.15 9.86
C ARG A 30 30.44 -12.62 8.50
N VAL A 31 29.48 -13.29 7.86
CA VAL A 31 28.90 -12.85 6.58
C VAL A 31 28.09 -11.56 6.75
N GLU A 32 27.25 -11.48 7.79
CA GLU A 32 26.50 -10.25 8.13
C GLU A 32 27.45 -9.07 8.40
N GLN A 33 28.56 -9.30 9.11
CA GLN A 33 29.57 -8.29 9.36
C GLN A 33 30.26 -7.79 8.07
N LYS A 34 30.63 -8.70 7.16
CA LYS A 34 31.23 -8.33 5.87
C LYS A 34 30.28 -7.54 4.97
N ILE A 35 28.98 -7.84 5.02
CA ILE A 35 27.95 -7.07 4.30
C ILE A 35 27.83 -5.65 4.88
N ALA A 36 27.90 -5.50 6.21
CA ALA A 36 27.91 -4.19 6.85
C ALA A 36 29.15 -3.36 6.48
N GLU A 37 30.33 -3.98 6.46
CA GLU A 37 31.59 -3.35 6.03
C GLU A 37 31.55 -2.93 4.55
N ALA A 38 30.98 -3.76 3.68
CA ALA A 38 30.80 -3.41 2.27
C ALA A 38 29.78 -2.27 2.06
N ASN A 39 28.74 -2.17 2.90
CA ASN A 39 27.81 -1.05 2.90
C ASN A 39 28.47 0.25 3.35
N THR A 40 29.35 0.21 4.35
CA THR A 40 30.12 1.40 4.75
C THR A 40 31.04 1.88 3.64
N GLU A 41 31.73 0.97 2.95
CA GLU A 41 32.60 1.32 1.81
C GLU A 41 31.79 1.85 0.60
N LEU A 42 30.59 1.33 0.35
CA LEU A 42 29.71 1.84 -0.69
C LEU A 42 29.24 3.27 -0.39
N ASN A 43 28.94 3.57 0.87
CA ASN A 43 28.55 4.90 1.31
C ASN A 43 29.71 5.90 1.21
N GLU A 44 30.94 5.49 1.51
CA GLU A 44 32.14 6.31 1.31
C GLU A 44 32.39 6.60 -0.18
N LEU A 45 32.17 5.60 -1.05
CA LEU A 45 32.32 5.74 -2.49
C LEU A 45 31.13 6.43 -3.17
N SER A 46 30.03 6.68 -2.46
CA SER A 46 28.77 7.22 -3.02
C SER A 46 28.92 8.57 -3.71
N TYR A 47 29.82 9.43 -3.22
CA TYR A 47 30.11 10.73 -3.85
C TYR A 47 30.94 10.62 -5.15
N SER A 48 31.53 9.45 -5.41
CA SER A 48 32.43 9.21 -6.54
C SER A 48 31.85 8.29 -7.61
N LEU A 49 30.73 7.62 -7.32
CA LEU A 49 30.11 6.62 -8.18
C LEU A 49 28.92 7.20 -8.99
N PRO A 50 28.74 6.78 -10.25
CA PRO A 50 27.53 7.08 -11.00
C PRO A 50 26.27 6.54 -10.30
N PRO A 51 25.12 7.24 -10.37
CA PRO A 51 23.87 6.82 -9.73
C PRO A 51 23.41 5.39 -10.10
N TYR A 52 23.73 4.95 -11.33
CA TYR A 52 23.45 3.59 -11.78
C TYR A 52 24.24 2.53 -11.02
N GLU A 53 25.54 2.75 -10.80
CA GLU A 53 26.42 1.80 -10.11
C GLU A 53 26.07 1.71 -8.62
N LEU A 54 25.71 2.84 -8.01
CA LEU A 54 25.24 2.86 -6.62
C LEU A 54 23.99 2.01 -6.41
N ARG A 55 23.02 2.13 -7.31
CA ARG A 55 21.81 1.30 -7.27
C ARG A 55 22.12 -0.18 -7.48
N LEU A 56 23.04 -0.50 -8.40
CA LEU A 56 23.45 -1.87 -8.66
C LEU A 56 24.10 -2.51 -7.43
N PHE A 57 25.07 -1.84 -6.81
CA PHE A 57 25.77 -2.34 -5.63
C PHE A 57 24.87 -2.40 -4.39
N SER A 58 24.00 -1.41 -4.19
CA SER A 58 23.01 -1.43 -3.10
C SER A 58 22.06 -2.61 -3.26
N SER A 59 21.52 -2.82 -4.47
CA SER A 59 20.63 -3.94 -4.74
C SER A 59 21.31 -5.30 -4.57
N GLU A 60 22.60 -5.40 -4.88
CA GLU A 60 23.36 -6.64 -4.70
C GLU A 60 23.64 -6.93 -3.22
N LEU A 61 23.95 -5.90 -2.41
CA LEU A 61 24.10 -6.03 -0.96
C LEU A 61 22.79 -6.42 -0.27
N ASP A 62 21.66 -5.83 -0.68
CA ASP A 62 20.33 -6.19 -0.17
C ASP A 62 19.97 -7.65 -0.50
N SER A 63 20.32 -8.10 -1.71
CA SER A 63 20.12 -9.49 -2.12
C SER A 63 20.97 -10.46 -1.28
N LEU A 64 22.23 -10.12 -1.00
CA LEU A 64 23.11 -10.96 -0.18
C LEU A 64 22.66 -11.02 1.28
N LEU A 65 22.14 -9.92 1.83
CA LEU A 65 21.58 -9.89 3.18
C LEU A 65 20.31 -10.75 3.29
N LYS A 66 19.46 -10.72 2.25
CA LYS A 66 18.27 -11.56 2.20
C LYS A 66 18.63 -13.04 2.08
N GLU A 67 19.57 -13.37 1.19
CA GLU A 67 20.04 -14.73 0.98
C GLU A 67 20.71 -15.29 2.26
N SER A 68 21.47 -14.48 2.99
CA SER A 68 22.04 -14.88 4.28
C SER A 68 20.97 -15.20 5.33
N GLY A 69 19.89 -14.41 5.39
CA GLY A 69 18.73 -14.69 6.24
C GLY A 69 17.99 -15.98 5.86
N GLU A 70 17.81 -16.22 4.57
CA GLU A 70 17.14 -17.42 4.04
C GLU A 70 17.96 -18.70 4.29
N VAL A 71 19.27 -18.66 4.06
CA VAL A 71 20.17 -19.79 4.30
C VAL A 71 20.36 -20.08 5.80
N LYS A 72 20.44 -19.04 6.64
CA LYS A 72 20.43 -19.18 8.10
C LYS A 72 19.14 -19.85 8.58
N ALA A 73 17.99 -19.45 8.04
CA ALA A 73 16.68 -20.03 8.34
C ALA A 73 16.51 -21.47 7.80
N SER A 74 17.23 -21.85 6.74
CA SER A 74 17.21 -23.22 6.21
C SER A 74 18.15 -24.16 6.99
N LYS A 75 19.33 -23.70 7.42
CA LYS A 75 20.28 -24.53 8.20
C LYS A 75 19.86 -24.71 9.67
N THR A 76 19.13 -23.76 10.25
CA THR A 76 18.55 -23.90 11.61
C THR A 76 17.29 -24.77 11.68
N LYS A 77 16.78 -25.29 10.55
CA LYS A 77 15.60 -26.18 10.51
C LYS A 77 15.96 -27.63 10.23
N GLY A 78 16.56 -28.24 11.25
CA GLY A 78 16.17 -29.62 11.58
C GLY A 78 14.69 -29.63 11.97
N THR A 79 13.89 -30.42 11.25
CA THR A 79 12.47 -30.75 11.46
C THR A 79 11.39 -29.81 10.91
N ARG A 80 10.66 -30.39 9.93
CA ARG A 80 9.27 -30.15 9.49
C ARG A 80 8.97 -28.80 8.83
N LYS A 81 8.88 -28.86 7.50
CA LYS A 81 8.00 -28.01 6.68
C LYS A 81 6.58 -28.07 7.27
N ARG A 82 6.20 -27.10 8.10
CA ARG A 82 4.79 -26.83 8.43
C ARG A 82 4.14 -26.27 7.17
N ARG A 83 3.63 -27.15 6.31
CA ARG A 83 2.53 -26.80 5.42
C ARG A 83 1.33 -26.56 6.33
N PHE A 84 0.76 -25.36 6.27
CA PHE A 84 -0.57 -25.15 6.84
C PHE A 84 -1.52 -26.15 6.18
N LYS A 85 -2.02 -27.09 6.98
CA LYS A 85 -3.10 -28.01 6.60
C LYS A 85 -4.26 -27.66 7.51
N PHE A 86 -5.35 -27.17 6.92
CA PHE A 86 -6.63 -27.16 7.60
C PHE A 86 -7.06 -28.61 7.80
N THR A 87 -6.95 -29.10 9.03
CA THR A 87 -7.53 -30.39 9.41
C THR A 87 -9.04 -30.23 9.47
N LYS A 88 -9.75 -30.90 8.55
CA LYS A 88 -11.20 -31.12 8.70
C LYS A 88 -11.45 -31.78 10.06
N ARG A 89 -12.33 -31.18 10.85
CA ARG A 89 -12.75 -31.66 12.16
C ARG A 89 -13.45 -33.01 11.95
N SER A 90 -12.86 -34.10 12.44
CA SER A 90 -13.53 -35.40 12.49
C SER A 90 -14.57 -35.36 13.60
N GLU A 91 -15.78 -35.80 13.29
CA GLU A 91 -16.80 -36.11 14.28
C GLU A 91 -16.29 -37.20 15.23
N ARG A 92 -16.67 -37.06 16.51
CA ARG A 92 -16.41 -37.98 17.64
C ARG A 92 -14.98 -38.00 18.20
N ALA A 93 -14.79 -37.22 19.26
CA ALA A 93 -13.92 -37.55 20.37
C ALA A 93 -14.53 -37.02 21.67
N GLU A 94 -14.32 -37.76 22.74
CA GLU A 94 -15.16 -37.88 23.93
C GLU A 94 -15.25 -36.63 24.81
N ARG A 95 -16.39 -36.52 25.49
CA ARG A 95 -16.70 -35.47 26.47
C ARG A 95 -15.79 -35.62 27.68
N LEU A 96 -15.03 -34.57 27.99
CA LEU A 96 -14.42 -34.36 29.30
C LEU A 96 -15.32 -33.45 30.16
N PRO A 97 -15.32 -33.60 31.50
CA PRO A 97 -16.32 -32.99 32.37
C PRO A 97 -16.18 -31.47 32.41
N THR A 98 -17.33 -30.81 32.28
CA THR A 98 -17.56 -29.40 32.53
C THR A 98 -17.17 -29.02 33.97
N THR A 99 -16.17 -28.16 34.10
CA THR A 99 -16.06 -27.24 35.23
C THR A 99 -16.36 -25.84 34.73
N ASP A 100 -17.38 -25.25 35.32
CA ASP A 100 -17.95 -23.95 35.00
C ASP A 100 -16.93 -22.82 35.19
N PHE A 101 -16.45 -22.30 34.06
CA PHE A 101 -16.06 -20.89 33.95
C PHE A 101 -16.65 -20.36 32.64
N GLN A 102 -17.96 -20.05 32.67
CA GLN A 102 -18.54 -19.11 31.73
C GLN A 102 -18.08 -17.70 32.10
N THR A 103 -16.85 -17.37 31.74
CA THR A 103 -16.53 -16.01 31.33
C THR A 103 -17.32 -15.79 30.04
N SER A 104 -18.45 -15.10 30.13
CA SER A 104 -19.16 -14.58 28.97
C SER A 104 -18.28 -13.51 28.32
N ILE A 105 -17.31 -13.95 27.51
CA ILE A 105 -16.71 -13.09 26.50
C ILE A 105 -17.81 -12.92 25.46
N SER A 106 -18.57 -11.86 25.65
CA SER A 106 -19.47 -11.33 24.65
C SER A 106 -18.61 -10.96 23.44
N ASP A 107 -18.57 -11.81 22.43
CA ASP A 107 -18.18 -11.47 21.05
C ASP A 107 -19.22 -10.52 20.44
N LYS A 108 -19.40 -9.37 21.10
CA LYS A 108 -19.95 -8.18 20.48
C LYS A 108 -18.74 -7.30 20.23
N GLU A 109 -18.16 -7.45 19.04
CA GLU A 109 -17.46 -6.34 18.41
C GLU A 109 -18.36 -5.12 18.60
N PRO A 110 -17.90 -4.04 19.25
CA PRO A 110 -18.76 -2.91 19.53
C PRO A 110 -19.33 -2.45 18.18
N GLU A 111 -20.65 -2.47 18.06
CA GLU A 111 -21.35 -1.97 16.90
C GLU A 111 -21.00 -0.47 16.83
N VAL A 112 -19.96 -0.16 16.06
CA VAL A 112 -19.45 1.20 15.91
C VAL A 112 -20.57 1.97 15.23
N GLN A 113 -21.33 2.71 16.02
CA GLN A 113 -22.42 3.50 15.50
C GLN A 113 -21.86 4.46 14.46
N PRO A 114 -22.54 4.63 13.32
CA PRO A 114 -22.09 5.55 12.30
C PRO A 114 -22.01 6.97 12.88
N ILE A 115 -20.98 7.71 12.51
CA ILE A 115 -20.92 9.15 12.75
C ILE A 115 -21.91 9.78 11.79
N VAL A 116 -22.86 10.55 12.31
CA VAL A 116 -24.00 11.07 11.55
C VAL A 116 -24.04 12.59 11.54
N SER A 117 -24.16 13.19 10.36
CA SER A 117 -24.42 14.64 10.19
C SER A 117 -23.35 15.56 10.78
N GLU A 118 -22.10 15.11 10.80
CA GLU A 118 -20.98 15.91 11.29
C GLU A 118 -20.14 16.50 10.16
N LYS A 119 -19.58 17.67 10.42
CA LYS A 119 -18.50 18.22 9.61
C LYS A 119 -17.17 17.76 10.22
N ILE A 120 -16.46 16.92 9.48
CA ILE A 120 -15.16 16.36 9.88
C ILE A 120 -14.08 17.06 9.08
N ILE A 121 -13.09 17.58 9.79
CA ILE A 121 -11.96 18.27 9.21
C ILE A 121 -10.79 17.29 9.13
N ILE A 122 -10.29 17.07 7.92
CA ILE A 122 -9.07 16.29 7.68
C ILE A 122 -7.89 17.16 8.08
N GLU A 123 -7.21 16.73 9.13
CA GLU A 123 -6.08 17.45 9.69
C GLU A 123 -4.81 17.22 8.88
N GLN A 124 -3.75 17.94 9.20
CA GLN A 124 -2.47 17.80 8.51
C GLN A 124 -1.70 16.63 9.14
N GLU A 125 -2.14 15.41 8.85
CA GLU A 125 -1.49 14.17 9.27
C GLU A 125 -1.13 13.29 8.08
N GLN A 126 -0.04 12.52 8.22
CA GLN A 126 0.46 11.66 7.15
C GLN A 126 -0.45 10.47 6.84
N ILE A 127 -1.10 9.89 7.86
CA ILE A 127 -1.96 8.72 7.71
C ILE A 127 -3.28 9.01 8.40
N GLN A 128 -4.37 8.99 7.62
CA GLN A 128 -5.70 9.25 8.15
C GLN A 128 -6.69 8.22 7.64
N ASN A 129 -7.58 7.78 8.54
CA ASN A 129 -8.58 6.77 8.26
C ASN A 129 -9.94 7.27 8.76
N PHE A 130 -10.92 7.32 7.86
CA PHE A 130 -12.29 7.72 8.18
C PHE A 130 -13.21 6.55 7.88
N LYS A 131 -14.04 6.17 8.86
CA LYS A 131 -14.94 5.02 8.74
C LYS A 131 -16.35 5.34 9.23
N ASN A 132 -17.33 4.66 8.65
CA ASN A 132 -18.72 4.65 9.12
C ASN A 132 -19.34 6.06 9.18
N LEU A 133 -19.32 6.77 8.05
CA LEU A 133 -19.85 8.14 7.97
C LEU A 133 -21.17 8.18 7.23
N TYR A 134 -22.16 8.85 7.80
CA TYR A 134 -23.48 9.01 7.18
C TYR A 134 -23.93 10.47 7.21
N LYS A 135 -24.27 11.04 6.05
CA LYS A 135 -24.66 12.47 5.95
C LYS A 135 -23.60 13.45 6.45
N CYS A 136 -22.33 13.08 6.39
CA CYS A 136 -21.23 13.90 6.88
C CYS A 136 -20.61 14.76 5.77
N ILE A 137 -19.83 15.76 6.17
CA ILE A 137 -18.98 16.55 5.26
C ILE A 137 -17.53 16.35 5.70
N LEU A 138 -16.71 15.75 4.84
CA LEU A 138 -15.26 15.68 5.00
C LEU A 138 -14.61 16.83 4.24
N GLU A 139 -13.84 17.68 4.92
CA GLU A 139 -13.15 18.80 4.28
C GLU A 139 -11.66 18.84 4.66
N SER A 140 -10.77 19.08 3.71
CA SER A 140 -9.36 19.30 4.00
C SER A 140 -9.11 20.63 4.71
N LYS A 141 -8.45 20.61 5.88
CA LYS A 141 -8.04 21.82 6.62
C LYS A 141 -6.96 22.63 5.89
N GLN A 142 -6.20 21.98 5.01
CA GLN A 142 -4.98 22.53 4.48
C GLN A 142 -5.23 23.77 3.65
N LYS A 143 -4.45 24.82 3.95
CA LYS A 143 -4.49 26.07 3.20
C LYS A 143 -3.60 25.99 1.97
N PRO A 144 -3.88 26.80 0.91
CA PRO A 144 -3.09 26.80 -0.33
C PRO A 144 -1.59 27.03 -0.16
N TYR A 145 -1.18 27.68 0.94
CA TYR A 145 0.19 28.10 1.21
C TYR A 145 0.96 27.17 2.15
N GLU A 146 0.30 26.17 2.72
CA GLU A 146 0.93 25.21 3.62
C GLU A 146 1.60 24.09 2.83
N MET A 147 2.87 23.83 3.14
CA MET A 147 3.64 22.81 2.45
C MET A 147 3.08 21.41 2.77
N PRO A 148 2.68 20.62 1.75
CA PRO A 148 2.24 19.26 1.95
C PRO A 148 3.39 18.36 2.42
N TYR A 149 3.07 17.29 3.13
CA TYR A 149 4.04 16.25 3.45
C TYR A 149 4.59 15.59 2.19
N ALA A 150 5.82 15.08 2.28
CA ALA A 150 6.43 14.34 1.18
C ALA A 150 5.62 13.09 0.82
N SER A 151 5.07 12.38 1.81
CA SER A 151 4.28 11.17 1.62
C SER A 151 3.11 11.09 2.60
N GLY A 152 2.05 10.39 2.21
CA GLY A 152 0.90 10.11 3.08
C GLY A 152 -0.08 9.09 2.50
N SER A 153 -1.05 8.71 3.31
CA SER A 153 -2.12 7.80 2.94
C SER A 153 -3.45 8.24 3.55
N LEU A 154 -4.49 8.29 2.74
CA LEU A 154 -5.84 8.58 3.16
C LEU A 154 -6.74 7.37 2.86
N SER A 155 -7.39 6.83 3.88
CA SER A 155 -8.36 5.73 3.74
C SER A 155 -9.74 6.19 4.17
N MET A 156 -10.75 5.85 3.37
CA MET A 156 -12.15 6.20 3.58
C MET A 156 -13.00 4.95 3.35
N GLU A 157 -13.75 4.52 4.37
CA GLU A 157 -14.47 3.25 4.36
C GLU A 157 -15.90 3.41 4.87
N ASN A 158 -16.87 2.76 4.22
CA ASN A 158 -18.27 2.76 4.64
C ASN A 158 -18.82 4.20 4.82
N ILE A 159 -18.85 4.96 3.72
CA ILE A 159 -19.34 6.35 3.69
C ILE A 159 -20.59 6.43 2.83
N GLN A 160 -21.64 7.06 3.36
CA GLN A 160 -22.96 7.08 2.72
C GLN A 160 -23.60 8.46 2.81
N GLU A 161 -24.28 8.88 1.73
CA GLU A 161 -25.02 10.16 1.65
C GLU A 161 -24.19 11.39 2.08
N SER A 162 -22.88 11.36 1.87
CA SER A 162 -21.94 12.34 2.42
C SER A 162 -21.33 13.22 1.32
N THR A 163 -20.56 14.21 1.72
CA THR A 163 -19.74 15.03 0.80
C THR A 163 -18.28 14.97 1.22
N ILE A 164 -17.38 14.70 0.28
CA ILE A 164 -15.93 14.66 0.49
C ILE A 164 -15.32 15.77 -0.38
N GLU A 165 -14.74 16.78 0.27
CA GLU A 165 -14.09 17.92 -0.38
C GLU A 165 -12.62 18.03 0.01
N LEU A 166 -11.74 17.69 -0.94
CA LEU A 166 -10.30 17.78 -0.81
C LEU A 166 -9.75 18.78 -1.84
N PRO A 167 -9.99 20.10 -1.67
CA PRO A 167 -9.40 21.13 -2.54
C PRO A 167 -7.87 21.21 -2.43
N HIS A 168 -7.30 20.79 -1.28
CA HIS A 168 -5.86 20.82 -1.02
C HIS A 168 -5.44 19.50 -0.34
N MET A 169 -4.49 18.79 -0.94
CA MET A 169 -4.05 17.48 -0.44
C MET A 169 -2.88 17.59 0.56
N PRO A 170 -2.96 16.92 1.73
CA PRO A 170 -1.95 16.98 2.81
C PRO A 170 -0.60 16.37 2.47
N PHE A 171 -0.47 15.69 1.33
CA PHE A 171 0.77 15.05 0.89
C PHE A 171 0.95 15.11 -0.63
N LEU A 172 2.20 14.96 -1.09
CA LEU A 172 2.58 14.94 -2.52
C LEU A 172 2.62 13.54 -3.12
N ASN A 173 2.99 12.53 -2.33
CA ASN A 173 3.15 11.16 -2.78
C ASN A 173 2.36 10.20 -1.89
N GLY A 174 1.96 9.06 -2.43
CA GLY A 174 1.27 8.02 -1.67
C GLY A 174 -0.08 7.65 -2.26
N SER A 175 -1.11 7.50 -1.43
CA SER A 175 -2.35 6.85 -1.87
C SER A 175 -3.62 7.36 -1.20
N ILE A 176 -4.71 7.33 -1.96
CA ILE A 176 -6.08 7.49 -1.47
C ILE A 176 -6.84 6.19 -1.75
N PHE A 177 -7.33 5.57 -0.70
CA PHE A 177 -8.18 4.37 -0.76
C PHE A 177 -9.60 4.73 -0.34
N MET A 178 -10.57 4.41 -1.20
CA MET A 178 -11.99 4.58 -0.94
C MET A 178 -12.68 3.24 -1.13
N THR A 179 -13.37 2.77 -0.09
CA THR A 179 -14.03 1.46 -0.06
C THR A 179 -15.44 1.59 0.47
N ASP A 180 -16.40 0.91 -0.16
CA ASP A 180 -17.79 0.84 0.31
C ASP A 180 -18.44 2.22 0.46
N ILE A 181 -18.39 3.04 -0.59
CA ILE A 181 -18.97 4.40 -0.58
C ILE A 181 -20.21 4.44 -1.46
N SER A 182 -21.28 5.08 -0.99
CA SER A 182 -22.51 5.24 -1.79
C SER A 182 -23.17 6.61 -1.68
N ASN A 183 -23.89 7.02 -2.74
CA ASN A 183 -24.68 8.26 -2.78
C ASN A 183 -23.90 9.51 -2.31
N THR A 184 -22.61 9.58 -2.63
CA THR A 184 -21.69 10.57 -2.08
C THR A 184 -21.13 11.45 -3.19
N LEU A 185 -20.99 12.75 -2.91
CA LEU A 185 -20.28 13.69 -3.78
C LEU A 185 -18.81 13.75 -3.38
N ILE A 186 -17.92 13.51 -4.33
CA ILE A 186 -16.48 13.39 -4.10
C ILE A 186 -15.76 14.41 -4.98
N ARG A 187 -15.06 15.37 -4.36
CA ARG A 187 -14.24 16.36 -5.05
C ARG A 187 -12.80 16.31 -4.54
N ILE A 188 -11.85 15.95 -5.41
CA ILE A 188 -10.43 15.82 -5.06
C ILE A 188 -9.58 16.57 -6.08
N LEU A 189 -8.80 17.53 -5.61
CA LEU A 189 -7.80 18.24 -6.41
C LEU A 189 -6.39 17.85 -5.99
N LEU A 190 -5.68 17.19 -6.89
CA LEU A 190 -4.32 16.72 -6.64
C LEU A 190 -3.27 17.78 -7.04
N PRO A 191 -2.16 17.91 -6.31
CA PRO A 191 -1.05 18.79 -6.70
C PRO A 191 -0.46 18.40 -8.07
N GLN A 192 0.05 19.38 -8.84
CA GLN A 192 0.53 19.16 -10.22
C GLN A 192 1.61 18.09 -10.34
N ASN A 193 2.56 18.08 -9.39
CA ASN A 193 3.73 17.18 -9.38
C ASN A 193 3.55 16.01 -8.40
N SER A 194 2.31 15.62 -8.12
CA SER A 194 2.01 14.52 -7.21
C SER A 194 2.11 13.16 -7.90
N SER A 195 2.53 12.16 -7.13
CA SER A 195 2.52 10.73 -7.52
C SER A 195 1.46 9.92 -6.77
N ILE A 196 0.35 10.58 -6.42
CA ILE A 196 -0.72 9.99 -5.61
C ILE A 196 -1.50 8.96 -6.43
N GLN A 197 -1.63 7.76 -5.88
CA GLN A 197 -2.47 6.70 -6.43
C GLN A 197 -3.87 6.81 -5.85
N ILE A 198 -4.90 6.73 -6.70
CA ILE A 198 -6.30 6.70 -6.26
C ILE A 198 -6.88 5.34 -6.60
N ARG A 199 -7.45 4.66 -5.60
CA ARG A 199 -8.13 3.39 -5.77
C ARG A 199 -9.52 3.43 -5.15
N LEU A 200 -10.51 3.10 -5.99
CA LEU A 200 -11.92 3.10 -5.68
C LEU A 200 -12.43 1.65 -5.70
N HIS A 201 -12.99 1.18 -4.59
CA HIS A 201 -13.52 -0.18 -4.46
C HIS A 201 -14.96 -0.16 -3.95
N ASN A 202 -15.87 -0.85 -4.65
CA ASN A 202 -17.29 -0.96 -4.28
C ASN A 202 -17.98 0.41 -4.10
N ILE A 203 -17.78 1.32 -5.05
CA ILE A 203 -18.40 2.65 -5.06
C ILE A 203 -19.73 2.61 -5.83
N LYS A 204 -20.79 3.21 -5.28
CA LYS A 204 -22.15 3.15 -5.86
C LYS A 204 -22.84 4.51 -5.93
N ASP A 205 -23.41 4.85 -7.07
CA ASP A 205 -24.27 6.04 -7.23
C ASP A 205 -23.58 7.33 -6.77
N CYS A 206 -22.26 7.42 -6.97
CA CYS A 206 -21.45 8.56 -6.56
C CYS A 206 -21.17 9.51 -7.73
N LYS A 207 -21.04 10.79 -7.39
CA LYS A 207 -20.62 11.85 -8.31
C LYS A 207 -19.18 12.24 -7.98
N LEU A 208 -18.29 12.17 -8.97
CA LEU A 208 -16.83 12.31 -8.77
C LEU A 208 -16.26 13.45 -9.62
N TYR A 209 -15.57 14.38 -8.98
CA TYR A 209 -14.72 15.39 -9.59
C TYR A 209 -13.29 15.16 -9.09
N ILE A 210 -12.47 14.43 -9.86
CA ILE A 210 -11.09 14.10 -9.49
C ILE A 210 -10.17 14.54 -10.61
N MET A 211 -9.20 15.41 -10.32
CA MET A 211 -8.18 15.79 -11.29
C MET A 211 -6.92 16.33 -10.60
N LYS A 212 -5.80 16.35 -11.34
CA LYS A 212 -4.66 17.19 -10.97
C LYS A 212 -4.98 18.66 -11.23
N MET A 213 -4.39 19.55 -10.45
CA MET A 213 -4.53 20.99 -10.61
C MET A 213 -4.25 21.41 -12.06
N PRO A 214 -5.00 22.41 -12.60
CA PRO A 214 -4.86 22.85 -13.98
C PRO A 214 -3.40 23.20 -14.28
N LYS A 215 -2.90 22.80 -15.45
CA LYS A 215 -1.49 22.85 -15.93
C LYS A 215 -0.61 21.62 -15.66
N SER A 216 -1.12 20.55 -15.05
CA SER A 216 -0.40 19.27 -15.10
C SER A 216 -0.44 18.69 -16.52
N VAL A 217 0.70 18.19 -17.00
CA VAL A 217 0.81 17.55 -18.33
C VAL A 217 0.38 16.09 -18.27
N ASP A 218 0.52 15.46 -17.09
CA ASP A 218 0.26 14.04 -16.90
C ASP A 218 -1.18 13.78 -16.45
N LYS A 219 -1.82 12.78 -17.06
CA LYS A 219 -3.13 12.31 -16.62
C LYS A 219 -3.06 11.63 -15.25
N GLN A 220 -4.07 11.85 -14.42
CA GLN A 220 -4.22 11.09 -13.18
C GLN A 220 -4.81 9.70 -13.48
N THR A 221 -4.12 8.64 -13.06
CA THR A 221 -4.70 7.30 -13.15
C THR A 221 -5.57 7.01 -11.93
N ILE A 222 -6.80 6.54 -12.15
CA ILE A 222 -7.74 6.13 -11.11
C ILE A 222 -8.04 4.65 -11.32
N VAL A 223 -7.73 3.84 -10.31
CA VAL A 223 -8.04 2.40 -10.33
C VAL A 223 -9.44 2.19 -9.76
N ILE A 224 -10.30 1.48 -10.47
CA ILE A 224 -11.66 1.19 -10.06
C ILE A 224 -11.94 -0.32 -10.00
N GLU A 225 -12.71 -0.73 -9.01
CA GLU A 225 -13.15 -2.11 -8.79
C GLU A 225 -14.59 -2.13 -8.29
N ASN A 226 -15.45 -2.92 -8.92
CA ASN A 226 -16.86 -3.09 -8.54
C ASN A 226 -17.61 -1.74 -8.33
N CYS A 227 -17.37 -0.78 -9.21
CA CYS A 227 -18.05 0.52 -9.18
C CYS A 227 -19.34 0.47 -10.02
N LYS A 228 -20.43 1.09 -9.54
CA LYS A 228 -21.74 1.08 -10.22
C LYS A 228 -22.45 2.41 -10.15
N GLY A 229 -23.11 2.85 -11.23
CA GLY A 229 -23.81 4.13 -11.26
C GLY A 229 -22.91 5.34 -10.98
N CYS A 230 -21.60 5.23 -11.18
CA CYS A 230 -20.65 6.30 -10.87
C CYS A 230 -20.60 7.33 -12.00
N ILE A 231 -20.69 8.62 -11.68
CA ILE A 231 -20.63 9.69 -12.67
C ILE A 231 -19.38 10.53 -12.41
N PHE A 232 -18.42 10.47 -13.32
CA PHE A 232 -17.28 11.39 -13.34
C PHE A 232 -17.70 12.69 -14.02
N HIS A 233 -17.25 13.83 -13.49
CA HIS A 233 -17.57 15.12 -14.10
C HIS A 233 -16.92 15.24 -15.47
N ALA A 234 -17.66 15.73 -16.49
CA ALA A 234 -17.19 15.83 -17.87
C ALA A 234 -15.83 16.55 -18.02
N ASP A 235 -15.60 17.62 -17.24
CA ASP A 235 -14.34 18.37 -17.26
C ASP A 235 -13.10 17.53 -16.88
N THR A 236 -13.30 16.41 -16.17
CA THR A 236 -12.20 15.55 -15.73
C THR A 236 -11.77 14.53 -16.78
N GLU A 237 -12.59 14.31 -17.82
CA GLU A 237 -12.39 13.26 -18.84
C GLU A 237 -11.03 13.35 -19.54
N ALA A 238 -10.62 14.57 -19.92
CA ALA A 238 -9.32 14.79 -20.55
C ALA A 238 -8.14 14.61 -19.58
N ALA A 239 -8.37 14.80 -18.28
CA ALA A 239 -7.33 14.87 -17.24
C ALA A 239 -7.10 13.54 -16.49
N ILE A 240 -7.99 12.56 -16.67
CA ILE A 240 -7.90 11.27 -15.97
C ILE A 240 -7.77 10.08 -16.93
N ASN A 241 -7.27 8.98 -16.39
CA ASN A 241 -7.26 7.67 -17.02
C ASN A 241 -7.86 6.66 -16.03
N ILE A 242 -8.94 5.99 -16.40
CA ILE A 242 -9.61 5.04 -15.54
C ILE A 242 -9.10 3.63 -15.88
N GLN A 243 -8.58 2.93 -14.88
CA GLN A 243 -8.14 1.54 -14.98
C GLN A 243 -9.08 0.64 -14.20
N ASN A 244 -9.77 -0.25 -14.90
CA ASN A 244 -10.66 -1.22 -14.28
C ASN A 244 -9.89 -2.49 -13.87
N PHE A 245 -9.86 -2.78 -12.57
CA PHE A 245 -9.17 -3.95 -12.01
C PHE A 245 -10.11 -5.12 -11.71
N CYS A 246 -11.41 -5.03 -12.04
CA CYS A 246 -12.36 -6.15 -11.95
C CYS A 246 -11.90 -7.41 -12.69
N ASN A 247 -11.10 -7.25 -13.74
CA ASN A 247 -10.74 -8.31 -14.68
C ASN A 247 -9.36 -8.94 -14.42
N LEU A 248 -8.72 -8.62 -13.28
CA LEU A 248 -7.53 -9.33 -12.84
C LEU A 248 -7.95 -10.71 -12.30
N GLN A 249 -8.09 -11.68 -13.23
CA GLN A 249 -8.44 -13.08 -12.97
C GLN A 249 -7.36 -13.80 -12.12
N LEU A 250 -7.20 -13.42 -10.85
CA LEU A 250 -6.26 -14.06 -9.92
C LEU A 250 -6.84 -15.30 -9.23
N ASN A 251 -8.12 -15.66 -9.46
CA ASN A 251 -8.65 -16.97 -9.06
C ASN A 251 -9.97 -17.32 -9.77
N PRO A 252 -10.01 -18.34 -10.66
CA PRO A 252 -11.24 -18.81 -11.30
C PRO A 252 -12.16 -19.64 -10.37
N MET A 253 -11.82 -19.82 -9.09
CA MET A 253 -12.54 -20.71 -8.17
C MET A 253 -13.48 -20.04 -7.17
N ILE A 254 -13.60 -18.70 -7.18
CA ILE A 254 -14.59 -18.00 -6.34
C ILE A 254 -15.50 -17.21 -7.28
N GLY A 255 -16.62 -17.83 -7.65
CA GLY A 255 -17.62 -17.29 -8.57
C GLY A 255 -18.40 -16.09 -8.02
N LYS A 256 -17.73 -14.95 -7.86
CA LYS A 256 -18.40 -13.66 -8.01
C LYS A 256 -17.84 -13.02 -9.27
N ALA A 257 -18.61 -13.11 -10.36
CA ALA A 257 -18.34 -12.33 -11.55
C ALA A 257 -18.27 -10.86 -11.13
N CYS A 258 -17.09 -10.24 -11.28
CA CYS A 258 -17.00 -8.78 -11.19
C CYS A 258 -17.84 -8.24 -12.34
N VAL A 259 -18.89 -7.49 -12.01
CA VAL A 259 -19.69 -6.81 -13.02
C VAL A 259 -18.80 -5.73 -13.62
N ASP A 260 -18.79 -5.57 -14.94
CA ASP A 260 -18.11 -4.46 -15.58
C ASP A 260 -18.51 -3.17 -14.87
N PRO A 261 -17.53 -2.31 -14.51
CA PRO A 261 -17.81 -1.11 -13.77
C PRO A 261 -18.72 -0.22 -14.61
N ASP A 262 -19.83 0.15 -14.02
CA ASP A 262 -20.79 1.05 -14.62
C ASP A 262 -20.44 2.47 -14.17
N TYR A 263 -19.73 3.17 -15.06
CA TYR A 263 -19.40 4.58 -14.90
C TYR A 263 -19.62 5.35 -16.20
N SER A 264 -19.88 6.65 -16.08
CA SER A 264 -20.05 7.56 -17.21
C SER A 264 -19.41 8.92 -16.93
N PHE A 265 -19.25 9.73 -17.98
CA PHE A 265 -18.88 11.14 -17.86
C PHE A 265 -20.10 12.00 -18.17
N ALA A 266 -20.47 12.89 -17.25
CA ALA A 266 -21.58 13.83 -17.42
C ALA A 266 -21.39 15.09 -16.57
N THR A 267 -22.10 16.16 -16.91
CA THR A 267 -22.17 17.40 -16.11
C THR A 267 -23.20 17.23 -14.98
N PHE A 268 -22.90 17.73 -13.78
CA PHE A 268 -23.79 17.66 -12.62
C PHE A 268 -23.50 18.73 -11.57
#